data_AF-A0A932EP97-F1
#
_entry.id   AF-A0A932EP97-F1
#
_cell.length_a   1.000
_cell.length_b   1.000
_cell.length_c   1.000
_cell.angle_alpha   90.00
_cell.angle_beta   90.00
_cell.angle_gamma   90.00
#
_symmetry.space_group_name_H-M   'P 1'
#
loop_
_entity.id
_entity.type
_entity.pdbx_description
1 polymer ?
#
loop_
_entity_poly.entity_id
_entity_poly.type
_entity_poly.pdbx_seq_one_letter_code
_entity_poly.pdbx_strand_id
1 'polypeptide(L)'
;MTTFHLVRREGHFLKRHSLTFAVVAVLLLWVFLYSRADEKTHWGAFFGNAIADWTGVVVTVLGTKFLFEVGSAESRSPKRHWHHKLLDVMQRHSLTIFLLITGAVWLAVYLHNDAQGKWNQVVGNIVSEWTQIIGLVLLTKRLIERGPKESK
;
A
#
# COMPACT_ATOMS: atom_id res chain seq x y z
N MET A 1 -27.13 14.10 44.15
CA MET A 1 -27.05 14.01 42.67
C MET A 1 -25.86 13.15 42.33
N THR A 2 -26.09 11.89 41.95
CA THR A 2 -25.03 10.91 41.68
C THR A 2 -24.74 10.93 40.20
N THR A 3 -23.59 11.49 39.83
CA THR A 3 -23.12 11.53 38.44
C THR A 3 -22.64 10.14 38.05
N PHE A 4 -23.39 9.46 37.18
CA PHE A 4 -22.92 8.23 36.56
C PHE A 4 -21.72 8.54 35.66
N HIS A 5 -20.53 8.15 36.08
CA HIS A 5 -19.41 7.98 35.17
C HIS A 5 -19.73 6.78 34.26
N LEU A 6 -20.29 7.06 33.09
CA LEU A 6 -20.30 6.10 32.00
C LEU A 6 -18.84 5.83 31.61
N VAL A 7 -18.31 4.73 32.12
CA VAL A 7 -17.05 4.17 31.65
C VAL A 7 -17.25 3.75 30.19
N ARG A 8 -16.95 4.65 29.24
CA ARG A 8 -16.86 4.31 27.83
C ARG A 8 -15.52 3.61 27.59
N ARG A 9 -15.42 2.37 28.04
CA ARG A 9 -14.40 1.41 27.58
C ARG A 9 -15.03 0.57 26.47
N GLU A 10 -14.21 0.22 25.50
CA GLU A 10 -14.50 -0.58 24.29
C GLU A 10 -14.92 0.24 23.05
N GLY A 11 -14.00 0.28 22.08
CA GLY A 11 -14.13 1.02 20.82
C GLY A 11 -12.77 1.40 20.21
N HIS A 12 -11.68 1.34 20.99
CA HIS A 12 -10.36 1.82 20.55
C HIS A 12 -9.68 0.91 19.51
N PHE A 13 -9.88 -0.42 19.54
CA PHE A 13 -9.15 -1.31 18.64
C PHE A 13 -9.75 -1.36 17.23
N LEU A 14 -11.08 -1.54 17.13
CA LEU A 14 -11.80 -1.55 15.84
C LEU A 14 -11.73 -0.18 15.16
N LYS A 15 -11.92 0.93 15.89
CA LYS A 15 -11.77 2.28 15.31
C LYS A 15 -10.33 2.61 14.88
N ARG A 16 -9.32 1.99 15.51
CA ARG A 16 -7.90 2.19 15.18
C ARG A 16 -7.43 1.37 13.98
N HIS A 17 -8.10 0.26 13.69
CA HIS A 17 -7.76 -0.64 12.58
C HIS A 17 -8.84 -0.68 11.48
N SER A 18 -9.91 0.09 11.63
CA SER A 18 -11.05 0.11 10.69
C SER A 18 -10.60 0.37 9.26
N LEU A 19 -9.63 1.28 9.05
CA LEU A 19 -9.10 1.56 7.72
C LEU A 19 -8.41 0.33 7.12
N THR A 20 -7.52 -0.33 7.86
CA THR A 20 -6.84 -1.54 7.39
C THR A 20 -7.85 -2.66 7.10
N PHE A 21 -8.82 -2.88 7.99
CA PHE A 21 -9.85 -3.90 7.77
C PHE A 21 -10.73 -3.59 6.56
N ALA A 22 -11.14 -2.33 6.38
CA ALA A 22 -11.97 -1.91 5.26
C ALA A 22 -11.23 -2.13 3.93
N VAL A 23 -9.99 -1.67 3.80
CA VAL A 23 -9.21 -1.81 2.56
C VAL A 23 -8.95 -3.29 2.25
N VAL A 24 -8.61 -4.11 3.24
CA VAL A 24 -8.43 -5.56 3.05
C VAL A 24 -9.74 -6.25 2.65
N ALA A 25 -10.87 -5.88 3.27
CA ALA A 25 -12.17 -6.45 2.93
C ALA A 25 -12.57 -6.11 1.49
N VAL A 26 -12.31 -4.88 1.03
CA VAL A 26 -12.56 -4.48 -0.35
C VAL A 26 -11.66 -5.26 -1.33
N LEU A 27 -10.38 -5.44 -1.01
CA LEU A 27 -9.49 -6.27 -1.83
C LEU A 27 -9.99 -7.71 -1.94
N LEU A 28 -10.38 -8.33 -0.82
CA LEU A 28 -10.92 -9.69 -0.81
C LEU A 28 -12.21 -9.81 -1.62
N LEU A 29 -13.07 -8.79 -1.58
CA LEU A 29 -14.26 -8.71 -2.42
C LEU A 29 -13.88 -8.74 -3.91
N TRP A 30 -12.92 -7.92 -4.34
CA TRP A 30 -12.48 -7.92 -5.74
C TRP A 30 -11.87 -9.25 -6.17
N VAL A 31 -11.04 -9.87 -5.31
CA VAL A 31 -10.48 -11.22 -5.55
C VAL A 31 -11.60 -12.25 -5.72
N PHE A 32 -12.61 -12.22 -4.85
CA PHE A 32 -13.75 -13.11 -4.93
C PHE A 32 -14.57 -12.91 -6.22
N LEU A 33 -14.89 -11.66 -6.57
CA LEU A 33 -15.61 -11.35 -7.79
C LEU A 33 -14.83 -11.78 -9.04
N TYR A 34 -13.53 -11.47 -9.11
CA TYR A 34 -12.67 -11.86 -10.21
C TYR A 34 -12.53 -13.37 -10.33
N SER A 35 -12.45 -14.10 -9.21
CA SER A 35 -12.36 -15.57 -9.23
C SER A 35 -13.53 -16.23 -9.95
N ARG A 36 -14.71 -15.59 -9.97
CA ARG A 36 -15.93 -16.09 -10.63
C ARG A 36 -16.24 -15.44 -11.97
N ALA A 37 -15.57 -14.34 -12.31
CA ALA A 37 -15.78 -13.65 -13.59
C ALA A 37 -14.88 -14.23 -14.70
N ASP A 38 -15.29 -14.08 -15.94
CA ASP A 38 -14.42 -14.33 -17.11
C ASP A 38 -13.62 -13.05 -17.40
N GLU A 39 -12.29 -13.16 -17.42
CA GLU A 39 -11.35 -12.06 -17.66
C GLU A 39 -11.52 -11.37 -19.02
N LYS A 40 -12.11 -12.06 -20.01
CA LYS A 40 -12.37 -11.51 -21.35
C LYS A 40 -13.62 -10.63 -21.39
N THR A 41 -14.38 -10.59 -20.30
CA THR A 41 -15.52 -9.68 -20.16
C THR A 41 -15.09 -8.34 -19.58
N HIS A 42 -15.85 -7.28 -19.86
CA HIS A 42 -15.62 -5.96 -19.27
C HIS A 42 -15.60 -5.99 -17.74
N TRP A 43 -16.46 -6.80 -17.12
CA TRP A 43 -16.51 -6.97 -15.66
C TRP A 43 -15.27 -7.69 -15.12
N GLY A 44 -14.86 -8.79 -15.76
CA GLY A 44 -13.66 -9.52 -15.35
C GLY A 44 -12.40 -8.66 -15.46
N ALA A 45 -12.22 -7.97 -16.59
CA ALA A 45 -11.11 -7.04 -16.77
C ALA A 45 -11.10 -5.93 -15.70
N PHE A 46 -12.28 -5.34 -15.40
CA PHE A 46 -12.41 -4.33 -14.36
C PHE A 46 -12.06 -4.88 -12.96
N PHE A 47 -12.55 -6.06 -12.58
CA PHE A 47 -12.23 -6.66 -11.28
C PHE A 47 -10.74 -6.99 -11.17
N GLY A 48 -10.12 -7.48 -12.25
CA GLY A 48 -8.68 -7.74 -12.28
C GLY A 48 -7.86 -6.47 -12.06
N ASN A 49 -8.25 -5.35 -12.69
CA ASN A 49 -7.60 -4.06 -12.45
C ASN A 49 -7.81 -3.58 -11.02
N ALA A 50 -9.03 -3.66 -10.52
CA ALA A 50 -9.36 -3.26 -9.15
C ALA A 50 -8.54 -4.06 -8.12
N ILE A 51 -8.24 -5.33 -8.35
CA ILE A 51 -7.34 -6.09 -7.47
C ILE A 51 -5.97 -5.42 -7.40
N ALA A 52 -5.38 -5.04 -8.54
CA ALA A 52 -4.07 -4.38 -8.55
C ALA A 52 -4.10 -3.05 -7.81
N ASP A 53 -5.06 -2.18 -8.15
CA ASP A 53 -5.22 -0.85 -7.55
C ASP A 53 -5.39 -0.96 -6.02
N TRP A 54 -6.30 -1.82 -5.56
CA TRP A 54 -6.57 -2.00 -4.13
C TRP A 54 -5.41 -2.70 -3.41
N THR A 55 -4.64 -3.55 -4.09
CA THR A 55 -3.39 -4.11 -3.54
C THR A 55 -2.38 -2.97 -3.32
N GLY A 56 -2.25 -2.05 -4.28
CA GLY A 56 -1.46 -0.83 -4.13
C GLY A 56 -1.92 0.00 -2.94
N VAL A 57 -3.22 0.22 -2.78
CA VAL A 57 -3.78 0.95 -1.62
C VAL A 57 -3.46 0.26 -0.29
N VAL A 58 -3.60 -1.07 -0.20
CA VAL A 58 -3.21 -1.81 1.02
C VAL A 58 -1.75 -1.56 1.37
N VAL A 59 -0.86 -1.66 0.38
CA VAL A 59 0.58 -1.45 0.58
C VAL A 59 0.90 -0.02 0.93
N THR A 60 0.25 0.97 0.31
CA THR A 60 0.44 2.37 0.68
C THR A 60 -0.04 2.62 2.11
N VAL A 61 -1.24 2.16 2.50
CA VAL A 61 -1.77 2.36 3.86
C VAL A 61 -0.90 1.70 4.93
N LEU A 62 -0.40 0.48 4.68
CA LEU A 62 0.43 -0.25 5.63
C LEU A 62 1.88 0.23 5.61
N GLY A 63 2.46 0.38 4.42
CA GLY A 63 3.82 0.82 4.18
C GLY A 63 4.06 2.19 4.79
N THR A 64 3.19 3.17 4.53
CA THR A 64 3.35 4.53 5.08
C THR A 64 3.10 4.59 6.60
N LYS A 65 2.37 3.62 7.16
CA LYS A 65 2.13 3.50 8.60
C LYS A 65 3.31 2.90 9.37
N PHE A 66 4.00 1.92 8.78
CA PHE A 66 5.02 1.12 9.48
C PHE A 66 6.44 1.29 8.95
N LEU A 67 6.62 1.76 7.73
CA LEU A 67 7.91 1.95 7.07
C LEU A 67 8.20 3.44 6.91
N PHE A 68 9.49 3.75 6.73
CA PHE A 68 10.01 5.10 6.67
C PHE A 68 10.83 5.32 5.41
N GLU A 69 10.69 6.51 4.84
CA GLU A 69 11.49 7.04 3.74
C GLU A 69 11.83 8.49 4.05
N VAL A 70 13.09 8.75 4.44
CA VAL A 70 13.54 10.10 4.75
C VAL A 70 13.45 10.98 3.50
N GLY A 71 12.67 12.06 3.61
CA GLY A 71 12.52 13.08 2.59
C GLY A 71 11.37 12.86 1.60
N SER A 72 10.66 11.73 1.66
CA SER A 72 9.44 11.53 0.86
C SER A 72 8.20 12.02 1.62
N ALA A 73 7.26 12.64 0.90
CA ALA A 73 5.97 13.04 1.46
C ALA A 73 5.07 11.84 1.83
N GLU A 74 5.34 10.67 1.25
CA GLU A 74 4.53 9.47 1.42
C GLU A 74 4.69 8.83 2.80
N SER A 75 5.81 9.02 3.50
CA SER A 75 6.04 8.35 4.78
C SER A 75 6.72 9.22 5.84
N ARG A 76 6.67 8.76 7.09
CA ARG A 76 7.18 9.51 8.23
C ARG A 76 8.71 9.38 8.32
N SER A 77 9.34 10.32 9.03
CA SER A 77 10.75 10.18 9.43
C SER A 77 10.88 9.35 10.72
N PRO A 78 11.92 8.50 10.83
CA PRO A 78 12.15 7.70 12.03
C PRO A 78 12.53 8.58 13.24
N LYS A 79 11.94 8.31 14.42
CA LYS A 79 12.16 9.09 15.65
C LYS A 79 13.48 8.78 16.38
N ARG A 80 14.10 7.64 16.09
CA ARG A 80 15.30 7.14 16.79
C ARG A 80 16.25 6.54 15.75
N HIS A 81 17.54 6.82 15.90
CA HIS A 81 18.59 6.42 14.97
C HIS A 81 19.43 5.32 15.62
N TRP A 82 19.88 4.34 14.82
CA TRP A 82 20.73 3.26 15.31
C TRP A 82 22.21 3.63 15.16
N HIS A 83 23.05 3.13 16.06
CA HIS A 83 24.50 3.38 16.02
C HIS A 83 25.20 2.68 14.84
N HIS A 84 24.63 1.61 14.30
CA HIS A 84 25.17 0.91 13.13
C HIS A 84 24.69 1.55 11.83
N LYS A 85 25.63 2.02 11.01
CA LYS A 85 25.37 2.73 9.74
C LYS A 85 24.42 1.97 8.79
N LEU A 86 24.60 0.65 8.65
CA LEU A 86 23.75 -0.14 7.75
C LEU A 86 22.30 -0.22 8.24
N LEU A 87 22.08 -0.47 9.52
CA LEU A 87 20.74 -0.54 10.12
C LEU A 87 20.04 0.83 10.08
N ASP A 88 20.81 1.91 10.26
CA ASP A 88 20.29 3.26 10.14
C ASP A 88 19.84 3.57 8.70
N VAL A 89 20.62 3.18 7.68
CA VAL A 89 20.23 3.29 6.27
C VAL A 89 19.00 2.44 5.95
N MET A 90 18.96 1.19 6.42
CA MET A 90 17.81 0.30 6.22
C MET A 90 16.54 0.86 6.87
N GLN A 91 16.64 1.46 8.06
CA GLN A 91 15.50 2.09 8.71
C GLN A 91 15.02 3.32 7.92
N ARG A 92 15.96 4.18 7.49
CA ARG A 92 15.67 5.44 6.77
C ARG A 92 15.08 5.24 5.39
N HIS A 93 15.35 4.11 4.75
CA HIS A 93 14.86 3.76 3.40
C HIS A 93 14.03 2.49 3.40
N SER A 94 13.45 2.13 4.55
CA SER A 94 12.72 0.88 4.73
C SER A 94 11.52 0.77 3.80
N LEU A 95 10.85 1.89 3.46
CA LEU A 95 9.76 1.89 2.49
C LEU A 95 10.26 1.56 1.08
N THR A 96 11.28 2.26 0.59
CA THR A 96 11.83 1.99 -0.76
C THR A 96 12.40 0.57 -0.85
N ILE A 97 13.14 0.11 0.16
CA ILE A 97 13.69 -1.26 0.21
C ILE A 97 12.56 -2.29 0.17
N PHE A 98 11.51 -2.10 0.97
CA PHE A 98 10.35 -2.98 0.98
C PHE A 98 9.65 -3.02 -0.39
N LEU A 99 9.43 -1.86 -1.02
CA LEU A 99 8.79 -1.78 -2.34
C LEU A 99 9.63 -2.45 -3.42
N LEU A 100 10.95 -2.30 -3.38
CA LEU A 100 11.86 -2.95 -4.33
C LEU A 100 11.87 -4.48 -4.17
N ILE A 101 11.93 -4.97 -2.93
CA ILE A 101 11.90 -6.41 -2.65
C ILE A 101 10.56 -7.01 -3.08
N THR A 102 9.45 -6.41 -2.65
CA THR A 102 8.12 -6.91 -2.98
C THR A 102 7.79 -6.76 -4.47
N GLY A 103 8.24 -5.69 -5.11
CA GLY A 103 8.14 -5.50 -6.55
C GLY A 103 8.94 -6.54 -7.33
N ALA A 104 10.14 -6.89 -6.87
CA ALA A 104 10.93 -7.97 -7.47
C ALA A 104 10.24 -9.34 -7.33
N VAL A 105 9.56 -9.60 -6.20
CA VAL A 105 8.75 -10.81 -6.03
C VAL A 105 7.59 -10.83 -7.03
N TRP A 106 6.84 -9.72 -7.16
CA TRP A 106 5.75 -9.65 -8.14
C TRP A 106 6.24 -9.78 -9.58
N LEU A 107 7.37 -9.18 -9.91
CA LEU A 107 8.01 -9.34 -11.22
C LEU A 107 8.42 -10.80 -11.46
N ALA A 108 9.00 -11.47 -10.46
CA ALA A 108 9.35 -12.88 -10.59
C ALA A 108 8.11 -13.76 -10.80
N VAL A 109 7.00 -13.48 -10.10
CA VAL A 109 5.71 -14.17 -10.28
C VAL A 109 5.13 -13.90 -11.68
N TYR A 110 5.22 -12.66 -12.16
CA TYR A 110 4.80 -12.30 -13.51
C TYR A 110 5.57 -13.08 -14.59
N LEU A 111 6.89 -13.16 -14.43
CA LEU A 111 7.76 -13.85 -15.39
C LEU A 111 7.63 -15.38 -15.37
N HIS A 112 7.19 -15.96 -14.25
CA HIS A 112 7.00 -17.41 -14.12
C HIS A 112 5.59 -17.90 -14.48
N ASN A 113 4.59 -17.01 -14.46
CA ASN A 113 3.22 -17.39 -14.81
C ASN A 113 3.05 -17.52 -16.33
N ASP A 114 2.10 -18.35 -16.74
CA ASP A 114 1.68 -18.43 -18.14
C ASP A 114 1.21 -17.05 -18.62
N ALA A 115 1.83 -16.54 -19.68
CA ALA A 115 1.57 -15.22 -20.24
C ALA A 115 0.08 -15.04 -20.62
N GLN A 116 -0.61 -16.11 -21.02
CA GLN A 116 -2.03 -16.09 -21.38
C GLN A 116 -2.95 -16.47 -20.22
N GLY A 117 -2.40 -16.78 -19.05
CA GLY A 117 -3.18 -17.12 -17.87
C GLY A 117 -3.96 -15.92 -17.36
N LYS A 118 -5.23 -16.14 -17.00
CA LYS A 118 -6.12 -15.17 -16.34
C LYS A 118 -5.41 -14.31 -15.30
N TRP A 119 -4.80 -14.96 -14.30
CA TRP A 119 -4.13 -14.27 -13.20
C TRP A 119 -2.87 -13.51 -13.60
N ASN A 120 -2.27 -13.82 -14.76
CA ASN A 120 -1.10 -13.10 -15.23
C ASN A 120 -1.45 -11.66 -15.61
N GLN A 121 -2.66 -11.40 -16.10
CA GLN A 121 -3.16 -10.04 -16.31
C GLN A 121 -3.19 -9.25 -14.99
N VAL A 122 -3.70 -9.85 -13.92
CA VAL A 122 -3.75 -9.21 -12.59
C VAL A 122 -2.36 -8.96 -12.05
N VAL A 123 -1.47 -9.95 -12.14
CA VAL A 123 -0.08 -9.83 -11.69
C VAL A 123 0.66 -8.76 -12.48
N GLY A 124 0.46 -8.67 -13.79
CA GLY A 124 1.02 -7.61 -14.63
C GLY A 124 0.57 -6.21 -14.19
N ASN A 125 -0.72 -6.05 -13.88
CA ASN A 125 -1.25 -4.80 -13.35
C ASN A 125 -0.65 -4.48 -11.97
N ILE A 126 -0.46 -5.48 -11.09
CA ILE A 126 0.21 -5.29 -9.80
C ILE A 126 1.66 -4.80 -10.00
N VAL A 127 2.40 -5.37 -10.95
CA VAL A 127 3.77 -4.93 -11.27
C VAL A 127 3.78 -3.47 -11.76
N SER A 128 2.78 -3.08 -12.56
CA SER A 128 2.61 -1.68 -13.00
C SER A 128 2.36 -0.74 -11.81
N GLU A 129 1.42 -1.08 -10.94
CA GLU A 129 1.11 -0.32 -9.72
C GLU A 129 2.33 -0.18 -8.80
N TRP A 130 3.11 -1.25 -8.62
CA TRP A 130 4.36 -1.18 -7.84
C TRP A 130 5.36 -0.22 -8.45
N THR A 131 5.51 -0.24 -9.77
CA THR A 131 6.39 0.67 -10.50
C THR A 131 5.94 2.12 -10.31
N GLN A 132 4.63 2.37 -10.35
CA GLN A 132 4.04 3.68 -10.09
C GLN A 132 4.28 4.16 -8.65
N ILE A 133 4.03 3.32 -7.63
CA ILE A 133 4.27 3.67 -6.23
C ILE A 133 5.75 3.95 -5.97
N ILE A 134 6.66 3.14 -6.51
CA ILE A 134 8.11 3.39 -6.43
C ILE A 134 8.44 4.73 -7.09
N GLY A 135 7.91 4.99 -8.29
CA GLY A 135 8.05 6.26 -8.98
C GLY A 135 7.61 7.44 -8.11
N LEU A 136 6.43 7.36 -7.51
CA LEU A 136 5.89 8.39 -6.62
C LEU A 136 6.79 8.63 -5.39
N VAL A 137 7.26 7.58 -4.73
CA VAL A 137 8.17 7.69 -3.57
C VAL A 137 9.49 8.39 -3.97
N LEU A 138 10.04 8.06 -5.14
CA LEU A 138 11.27 8.67 -5.64
C LEU A 138 11.07 10.13 -6.09
N LEU A 139 9.96 10.41 -6.78
CA LEU A 139 9.61 11.75 -7.24
C LEU A 139 9.36 12.67 -6.05
N THR A 140 8.53 12.28 -5.08
CA THR A 140 8.23 13.07 -3.88
C THR A 140 9.46 13.31 -2.98
N LYS A 141 10.52 12.52 -3.13
CA LYS A 141 11.79 12.71 -2.43
C LYS A 141 12.67 13.80 -3.05
N ARG A 142 12.58 14.02 -4.37
CA ARG A 142 13.46 14.94 -5.10
C ARG A 142 12.74 16.16 -5.66
N LEU A 143 11.43 16.07 -5.86
CA LEU A 143 10.61 17.09 -6.48
C LEU A 143 9.65 17.65 -5.42
N ILE A 144 9.67 18.98 -5.26
CA ILE A 144 8.78 19.72 -4.38
C ILE A 144 7.92 20.60 -5.28
N GLU A 145 6.63 20.30 -5.37
CA GLU A 145 5.67 21.26 -5.92
C GLU A 145 5.40 22.34 -4.86
N ARG A 146 5.91 23.56 -5.13
CA ARG A 146 5.57 24.76 -4.35
C ARG A 146 4.18 25.25 -4.75
N GLY A 147 3.14 24.55 -4.31
CA GLY A 147 1.75 25.04 -4.36
C GLY A 147 1.42 25.94 -3.16
N PRO A 148 0.43 26.85 -3.26
CA PRO A 148 -0.01 27.63 -2.11
C PRO A 148 -0.43 26.67 -1.02
N LYS A 149 0.22 26.73 0.15
CA LYS A 149 -0.38 26.16 1.36
C LYS A 149 -1.69 26.91 1.53
N GLU A 150 -2.82 26.21 1.49
CA GLU A 150 -4.10 26.82 1.87
C GLU A 150 -3.89 27.59 3.17
N SER A 151 -4.15 28.89 3.11
CA SER A 151 -3.86 29.79 4.22
C SER A 151 -4.93 29.61 5.30
N LYS A 152 -4.45 29.21 6.48
CA LYS A 152 -5.08 29.27 7.81
C LYS A 152 -6.17 28.24 8.12
#